data_AF-R9P509-F1
#
_entry.id   AF-R9P509-F1
#
_cell.length_a   1.000
_cell.length_b   1.000
_cell.length_c   1.000
_cell.angle_alpha   90.00
_cell.angle_beta   90.00
_cell.angle_gamma   90.00
#
_symmetry.space_group_name_H-M   'P 1'
#
loop_
_entity.id
_entity.type
_entity.pdbx_description
1 polymer ?
#
loop_
_entity_poly.entity_id
_entity_poly.type
_entity_poly.pdbx_seq_one_letter_code
_entity_poly.pdbx_strand_id
1 'polypeptide(L)'
;MSSGYELHQKLRTKTVRLVKKKQYDEAISTLHSGALTLLSQSEQGSGCDLAVYMIDVYNSKDAPVDSDSRDRITEILAQAAPDFWRKKVVDAAVKWSVKASGASTGDPLLRLFIAKMYAKEGDFEHAEGHFLASCIETEQTYAVESAPKAYAQAMAEWLTAFAEQASQQEGETRGADAIARIEAGRFALRATIPLLANHAVKPALSFQENYLSVVTTSLKSLLLPVTPNPRPYTPPGSPTPSTDIQLYLTANPDLNFSQLAVALVSESHKLQRRGVPEWLRNAWIQLVRQYEREAPSLSQEEGVREAIPRIGEDWFGLKVQRGGGGGNMLNEMMASLFGGAPGGGAGQGRAEEKRQIQGAGAAPKAKSAVQSGAPAAAAAQAAAAPTATADDLVDDEMD
;
A
#
# COMPACT_ATOMS: atom_id res chain seq x y z
N MET A 1 -18.52 39.84 -3.58
CA MET A 1 -18.70 38.38 -3.36
C MET A 1 -19.01 37.67 -4.68
N SER A 2 -18.13 37.71 -5.71
CA SER A 2 -18.46 37.08 -7.01
C SER A 2 -17.29 36.80 -7.97
N SER A 3 -16.05 37.24 -7.69
CA SER A 3 -14.98 37.18 -8.71
C SER A 3 -14.59 35.75 -9.11
N GLY A 4 -14.56 34.81 -8.15
CA GLY A 4 -14.17 33.41 -8.42
C GLY A 4 -15.19 32.67 -9.28
N TYR A 5 -16.48 32.74 -8.91
CA TYR A 5 -17.56 32.11 -9.67
C TYR A 5 -17.74 32.72 -11.07
N GLU A 6 -17.69 34.04 -11.20
CA GLU A 6 -17.76 34.71 -12.51
C GLU A 6 -16.60 34.31 -13.41
N LEU A 7 -15.38 34.29 -12.88
CA LEU A 7 -14.19 33.84 -13.60
C LEU A 7 -14.35 32.38 -14.04
N HIS A 8 -14.80 31.51 -13.14
CA HIS A 8 -15.05 30.09 -13.42
C HIS A 8 -16.02 29.88 -14.59
N GLN A 9 -17.20 30.52 -14.55
CA GLN A 9 -18.20 30.40 -15.62
C GLN A 9 -17.71 30.99 -16.95
N LYS A 10 -16.98 32.11 -16.90
CA LYS A 10 -16.38 32.74 -18.08
C LYS A 10 -15.36 31.82 -18.74
N LEU A 11 -14.48 31.19 -17.96
CA LEU A 11 -13.48 30.25 -18.45
C LEU A 11 -14.13 29.01 -19.07
N ARG A 12 -15.12 28.40 -18.40
CA ARG A 12 -15.88 27.26 -18.96
C ARG A 12 -16.52 27.60 -20.30
N THR A 13 -17.17 28.76 -20.40
CA THR A 13 -17.82 29.22 -21.64
C THR A 13 -16.79 29.48 -22.75
N LYS A 14 -15.64 30.10 -22.43
CA LYS A 14 -14.55 30.30 -23.39
C LYS A 14 -14.02 28.96 -23.91
N THR A 15 -13.77 28.01 -23.02
CA THR A 15 -13.30 26.65 -23.36
C THR A 15 -14.25 25.93 -24.31
N VAL A 16 -15.56 25.95 -24.06
CA VAL A 16 -16.55 25.32 -24.97
C VAL A 16 -16.42 25.88 -26.40
N ARG A 17 -16.23 27.21 -26.54
CA ARG A 17 -16.05 27.84 -27.85
C ARG A 17 -14.74 27.44 -28.51
N LEU A 18 -13.63 27.37 -27.76
CA LEU A 18 -12.33 26.95 -28.26
C LEU A 18 -12.33 25.48 -28.71
N VAL A 19 -12.93 24.58 -27.92
CA VAL A 19 -13.07 23.16 -28.24
C VAL A 19 -13.91 22.95 -29.50
N LYS A 20 -15.02 23.69 -29.67
CA LYS A 20 -15.82 23.65 -30.92
C LYS A 20 -15.03 24.07 -32.15
N LYS A 21 -14.05 24.98 -31.99
CA LYS A 21 -13.13 25.41 -33.05
C LYS A 21 -11.90 24.51 -33.19
N LYS A 22 -11.82 23.40 -32.44
CA LYS A 22 -10.65 22.50 -32.35
C LYS A 22 -9.36 23.20 -31.89
N GLN A 23 -9.47 24.33 -31.19
CA GLN A 23 -8.34 25.07 -30.62
C GLN A 23 -7.99 24.50 -29.24
N TYR A 24 -7.58 23.23 -29.19
CA TYR A 24 -7.41 22.51 -27.93
C TYR A 24 -6.27 23.06 -27.06
N ASP A 25 -5.14 23.46 -27.65
CA ASP A 25 -3.98 23.95 -26.89
C ASP A 25 -4.27 25.27 -26.19
N GLU A 26 -4.98 26.18 -26.85
CA GLU A 26 -5.44 27.42 -26.24
C GLU A 26 -6.45 27.15 -25.11
N ALA A 27 -7.33 26.16 -25.28
CA ALA A 27 -8.28 25.76 -24.26
C ALA A 27 -7.56 25.20 -23.03
N ILE A 28 -6.57 24.34 -23.22
CA ILE A 28 -5.74 23.77 -22.15
C ILE A 28 -5.01 24.87 -21.40
N SER A 29 -4.30 25.77 -22.10
CA SER A 29 -3.56 26.87 -21.48
C SER A 29 -4.50 27.78 -20.68
N THR A 30 -5.67 28.12 -21.25
CA THR A 30 -6.70 28.93 -20.58
C THR A 30 -7.20 28.25 -19.29
N LEU A 31 -7.48 26.95 -19.33
CA LEU A 31 -7.96 26.19 -18.18
C LEU A 31 -6.88 26.05 -17.11
N HIS A 32 -5.64 25.77 -17.51
CA HIS A 32 -4.50 25.63 -16.61
C HIS A 32 -4.28 26.90 -15.79
N SER A 33 -4.04 28.03 -16.45
CA SER A 33 -3.84 29.32 -15.77
C SER A 33 -5.04 29.74 -14.95
N GLY A 34 -6.25 29.46 -15.44
CA GLY A 34 -7.50 29.70 -14.72
C GLY A 34 -7.64 28.89 -13.44
N ALA A 35 -7.29 27.60 -13.49
CA ALA A 35 -7.29 26.72 -12.33
C ALA A 35 -6.34 27.23 -11.25
N LEU A 36 -5.08 27.52 -11.61
CA LEU A 36 -4.09 28.06 -10.66
C LEU A 36 -4.53 29.39 -10.04
N THR A 37 -5.13 30.29 -10.84
CA THR A 37 -5.64 31.57 -10.33
C THR A 37 -6.74 31.35 -9.29
N LEU A 38 -7.69 30.44 -9.54
CA LEU A 38 -8.76 30.13 -8.59
C LEU A 38 -8.23 29.45 -7.33
N LEU A 39 -7.28 28.51 -7.48
CA LEU A 39 -6.64 27.85 -6.32
C LEU A 39 -5.89 28.86 -5.44
N SER A 40 -5.18 29.82 -6.03
CA SER A 40 -4.53 30.90 -5.27
C SER A 40 -5.51 31.82 -4.51
N GLN A 41 -6.79 31.84 -4.91
CA GLN A 41 -7.88 32.54 -4.25
C GLN A 41 -8.62 31.66 -3.24
N SER A 42 -8.12 30.44 -2.97
CA SER A 42 -8.77 29.43 -2.13
C SER A 42 -10.12 28.91 -2.67
N GLU A 43 -10.42 29.14 -3.94
CA GLU A 43 -11.61 28.63 -4.63
C GLU A 43 -11.41 27.18 -5.08
N GLN A 44 -11.23 26.26 -4.12
CA GLN A 44 -10.79 24.88 -4.36
C GLN A 44 -11.69 24.11 -5.34
N GLY A 45 -13.01 24.17 -5.14
CA GLY A 45 -13.97 23.47 -6.01
C GLY A 45 -13.93 23.96 -7.46
N SER A 46 -13.87 25.28 -7.65
CA SER A 46 -13.83 25.91 -8.98
C SER A 46 -12.49 25.63 -9.69
N GLY A 47 -11.36 25.76 -8.97
CA GLY A 47 -10.04 25.48 -9.52
C GLY A 47 -9.87 24.01 -9.94
N CYS A 48 -10.28 23.07 -9.07
CA CYS A 48 -10.23 21.64 -9.38
C CYS A 48 -11.21 21.21 -10.48
N ASP A 49 -12.40 21.83 -10.58
CA ASP A 49 -13.31 21.59 -11.70
C ASP A 49 -12.68 21.99 -13.04
N LEU A 50 -12.01 23.15 -13.11
CA LEU A 50 -11.28 23.55 -14.31
C LEU A 50 -10.13 22.60 -14.64
N ALA A 51 -9.45 22.05 -13.63
CA ALA A 51 -8.40 21.06 -13.81
C ALA A 51 -8.94 19.75 -14.40
N VAL A 52 -10.08 19.25 -13.89
CA VAL A 52 -10.75 18.08 -14.47
C VAL A 52 -11.19 18.38 -15.92
N TYR A 53 -11.72 19.57 -16.19
CA TYR A 53 -12.10 19.96 -17.54
C TYR A 53 -10.86 20.04 -18.47
N MET A 54 -9.70 20.46 -17.98
CA MET A 54 -8.45 20.44 -18.74
C MET A 54 -8.07 19.01 -19.16
N ILE A 55 -8.21 18.06 -18.25
CA ILE A 55 -7.96 16.63 -18.52
C ILE A 55 -9.00 16.06 -19.50
N ASP A 56 -10.26 16.50 -19.45
CA ASP A 56 -11.26 16.13 -20.46
C ASP A 56 -10.92 16.69 -21.85
N VAL A 57 -10.31 17.87 -21.92
CA VAL A 57 -9.78 18.42 -23.18
C VAL A 57 -8.59 17.59 -23.66
N TYR A 58 -7.71 17.10 -22.78
CA TYR A 58 -6.68 16.12 -23.16
C TYR A 58 -7.29 14.87 -23.80
N ASN A 59 -8.34 14.31 -23.18
CA ASN A 59 -9.07 13.17 -23.74
C ASN A 59 -9.70 13.48 -25.10
N SER A 60 -10.16 14.71 -25.32
CA SER A 60 -10.82 15.13 -26.57
C SER A 60 -9.85 15.33 -27.74
N LYS A 61 -8.58 15.63 -27.45
CA LYS A 61 -7.53 15.80 -28.46
C LYS A 61 -6.58 14.60 -28.57
N ASP A 62 -6.85 13.53 -27.82
CA ASP A 62 -5.96 12.39 -27.62
C ASP A 62 -4.52 12.81 -27.26
N ALA A 63 -4.39 13.70 -26.27
CA ALA A 63 -3.08 14.21 -25.83
C ALA A 63 -2.23 13.06 -25.25
N PRO A 64 -0.96 12.93 -25.66
CA PRO A 64 -0.04 11.97 -25.08
C PRO A 64 0.33 12.36 -23.65
N VAL A 65 0.86 11.40 -22.90
CA VAL A 65 1.55 11.68 -21.64
C VAL A 65 2.98 12.11 -21.95
N ASP A 66 3.29 13.38 -21.74
CA ASP A 66 4.60 14.00 -21.92
C ASP A 66 4.98 14.88 -20.71
N SER A 67 6.11 15.60 -20.77
CA SER A 67 6.50 16.55 -19.72
C SER A 67 5.42 17.59 -19.49
N ASP A 68 4.97 18.27 -20.55
CA ASP A 68 4.15 19.47 -20.41
C ASP A 68 2.74 19.15 -19.91
N SER A 69 2.15 18.04 -20.37
CA SER A 69 0.84 17.57 -19.91
C SER A 69 0.88 17.15 -18.44
N ARG A 70 1.97 16.50 -18.01
CA ARG A 70 2.23 16.12 -16.62
C ARG A 70 2.46 17.34 -15.74
N ASP A 71 3.33 18.25 -16.17
CA ASP A 71 3.71 19.44 -15.40
C ASP A 71 2.48 20.27 -15.05
N ARG A 72 1.62 20.55 -16.04
CA ARG A 72 0.34 21.25 -15.83
C ARG A 72 -0.56 20.58 -14.78
N ILE A 73 -0.62 19.25 -14.76
CA ILE A 73 -1.40 18.52 -13.75
C ILE A 73 -0.74 18.66 -12.37
N THR A 74 0.58 18.45 -12.29
CA THR A 74 1.31 18.48 -11.02
C THR A 74 1.36 19.86 -10.39
N GLU A 75 1.44 20.94 -11.19
CA GLU A 75 1.36 22.33 -10.72
C GLU A 75 0.02 22.63 -10.05
N ILE A 76 -1.08 22.18 -10.66
CA ILE A 76 -2.42 22.31 -10.08
C ILE A 76 -2.53 21.50 -8.79
N LEU A 77 -2.11 20.23 -8.80
CA LEU A 77 -2.18 19.36 -7.62
C LEU A 77 -1.36 19.91 -6.45
N ALA A 78 -0.21 20.54 -6.72
CA ALA A 78 0.63 21.17 -5.70
C ALA A 78 -0.03 22.37 -4.99
N GLN A 79 -0.97 23.07 -5.67
CA GLN A 79 -1.71 24.20 -5.08
C GLN A 79 -3.07 23.80 -4.50
N ALA A 80 -3.61 22.65 -4.90
CA ALA A 80 -4.89 22.17 -4.42
C ALA A 80 -4.79 21.68 -2.96
N ALA A 81 -5.80 22.02 -2.16
CA ALA A 81 -5.90 21.60 -0.76
C ALA A 81 -6.12 20.07 -0.66
N PRO A 82 -5.73 19.43 0.47
CA PRO A 82 -5.99 18.02 0.74
C PRO A 82 -7.46 17.74 1.06
N ASP A 83 -8.33 17.97 0.08
CA ASP A 83 -9.77 17.81 0.18
C ASP A 83 -10.35 16.88 -0.91
N PHE A 84 -11.67 16.73 -0.89
CA PHE A 84 -12.40 15.93 -1.86
C PHE A 84 -12.21 16.40 -3.31
N TRP A 85 -11.99 17.70 -3.55
CA TRP A 85 -11.83 18.25 -4.89
C TRP A 85 -10.50 17.86 -5.50
N ARG A 86 -9.42 17.90 -4.72
CA ARG A 86 -8.11 17.41 -5.20
C ARG A 86 -8.14 15.92 -5.51
N LYS A 87 -8.87 15.11 -4.72
CA LYS A 87 -9.07 13.69 -5.04
C LYS A 87 -9.68 13.50 -6.43
N LYS A 88 -10.67 14.31 -6.82
CA LYS A 88 -11.26 14.23 -8.18
C LYS A 88 -10.23 14.49 -9.27
N VAL A 89 -9.33 15.46 -9.06
CA VAL A 89 -8.25 15.76 -10.01
C VAL A 89 -7.28 14.59 -10.10
N VAL A 90 -6.89 14.00 -8.96
CA VAL A 90 -6.05 12.79 -8.91
C VAL A 90 -6.68 11.63 -9.68
N ASP A 91 -7.95 11.31 -9.40
CA ASP A 91 -8.67 10.21 -10.06
C ASP A 91 -8.76 10.43 -11.59
N ALA A 92 -9.08 11.67 -12.01
CA ALA A 92 -9.14 12.04 -13.42
C ALA A 92 -7.77 11.94 -14.11
N ALA A 93 -6.71 12.43 -13.46
CA ALA A 93 -5.35 12.42 -13.98
C ALA A 93 -4.81 10.99 -14.12
N VAL A 94 -5.02 10.14 -13.12
CA VAL A 94 -4.66 8.72 -13.18
C VAL A 94 -5.41 8.04 -14.32
N LYS A 95 -6.74 8.20 -14.38
CA LYS A 95 -7.58 7.58 -15.41
C LYS A 95 -7.17 8.01 -16.82
N TRP A 96 -6.90 9.30 -17.01
CA TRP A 96 -6.39 9.82 -18.27
C TRP A 96 -5.03 9.21 -18.60
N SER A 97 -4.09 9.19 -17.66
CA SER A 97 -2.75 8.65 -17.91
C SER A 97 -2.78 7.17 -18.31
N VAL A 98 -3.62 6.35 -17.67
CA VAL A 98 -3.84 4.94 -18.06
C VAL A 98 -4.34 4.82 -19.49
N LYS A 99 -5.30 5.66 -19.88
CA LYS A 99 -5.84 5.65 -21.25
C LYS A 99 -4.81 6.14 -22.26
N ALA A 100 -4.11 7.23 -21.97
CA ALA A 100 -3.22 7.91 -22.89
C ALA A 100 -1.87 7.17 -23.09
N SER A 101 -1.35 6.50 -22.06
CA SER A 101 -0.16 5.65 -22.18
C SER A 101 -0.48 4.21 -22.61
N GLY A 102 -1.72 3.75 -22.36
CA GLY A 102 -2.09 2.35 -22.53
C GLY A 102 -1.60 1.42 -21.40
N ALA A 103 -0.87 1.97 -20.42
CA ALA A 103 -0.34 1.22 -19.29
C ALA A 103 -1.41 1.00 -18.21
N SER A 104 -1.52 -0.23 -17.69
CA SER A 104 -2.49 -0.57 -16.64
C SER A 104 -2.32 0.25 -15.35
N THR A 105 -1.10 0.71 -15.08
CA THR A 105 -0.74 1.48 -13.88
C THR A 105 -0.77 3.00 -14.09
N GLY A 106 -0.84 3.48 -15.33
CA GLY A 106 -0.75 4.90 -15.69
C GLY A 106 0.69 5.38 -15.83
N ASP A 107 0.90 6.69 -15.86
CA ASP A 107 2.25 7.27 -15.98
C ASP A 107 3.04 7.17 -14.66
N PRO A 108 4.23 6.56 -14.65
CA PRO A 108 4.95 6.28 -13.42
C PRO A 108 5.48 7.55 -12.72
N LEU A 109 5.84 8.61 -13.46
CA LEU A 109 6.26 9.88 -12.86
C LEU A 109 5.09 10.63 -12.21
N LEU A 110 3.93 10.66 -12.87
CA LEU A 110 2.71 11.23 -12.29
C LEU A 110 2.30 10.45 -11.03
N ARG A 111 2.36 9.11 -11.07
CA ARG A 111 2.10 8.26 -9.90
C ARG A 111 3.07 8.58 -8.76
N LEU A 112 4.36 8.70 -9.04
CA LEU A 112 5.37 9.05 -8.03
C LEU A 112 5.13 10.43 -7.42
N PHE A 113 4.75 11.42 -8.23
CA PHE A 113 4.41 12.75 -7.72
C PHE A 113 3.23 12.71 -6.75
N ILE A 114 2.14 12.04 -7.14
CA ILE A 114 0.94 11.91 -6.29
C ILE A 114 1.27 11.16 -5.00
N ALA A 115 2.09 10.11 -5.08
CA ALA A 115 2.52 9.35 -3.91
C ALA A 115 3.30 10.22 -2.91
N LYS A 116 4.29 10.99 -3.40
CA LYS A 116 5.07 11.92 -2.58
C LYS A 116 4.23 13.03 -1.98
N MET A 117 3.24 13.55 -2.73
CA MET A 117 2.30 14.56 -2.24
C MET A 117 1.52 14.02 -1.03
N TYR A 118 0.89 12.86 -1.15
CA TYR A 118 0.15 12.23 -0.04
C TYR A 118 1.05 11.90 1.16
N ALA A 119 2.24 11.33 0.91
CA ALA A 119 3.18 10.98 1.98
C ALA A 119 3.65 12.21 2.77
N LYS A 120 3.94 13.33 2.09
CA LYS A 120 4.32 14.59 2.73
C LYS A 120 3.24 15.13 3.68
N GLU A 121 1.99 14.77 3.44
CA GLU A 121 0.85 15.18 4.25
C GLU A 121 0.50 14.15 5.34
N GLY A 122 1.27 13.07 5.47
CA GLY A 122 1.01 11.98 6.40
C GLY A 122 -0.08 11.01 5.94
N ASP A 123 -0.63 11.18 4.74
CA ASP A 123 -1.66 10.31 4.17
C ASP A 123 -1.04 9.10 3.47
N PHE A 124 -0.34 8.27 4.25
CA PHE A 124 0.42 7.14 3.72
C PHE A 124 -0.46 6.05 3.13
N GLU A 125 -1.69 5.87 3.63
CA GLU A 125 -2.64 4.89 3.10
C GLU A 125 -2.99 5.17 1.63
N HIS A 126 -3.24 6.43 1.28
CA HIS A 126 -3.49 6.80 -0.12
C HIS A 126 -2.19 6.88 -0.94
N ALA A 127 -1.05 7.22 -0.32
CA ALA A 127 0.25 7.27 -1.00
C ALA A 127 0.72 5.89 -1.51
N GLU A 128 0.49 4.84 -0.73
CA GLU A 128 1.06 3.50 -0.93
C GLU A 128 0.75 2.92 -2.32
N GLY A 129 -0.52 2.94 -2.73
CA GLY A 129 -0.93 2.42 -4.04
C GLY A 129 -0.29 3.17 -5.21
N HIS A 130 -0.02 4.47 -5.03
CA HIS A 130 0.67 5.28 -6.03
C HIS A 130 2.17 5.01 -6.07
N PHE A 131 2.82 4.79 -4.92
CA PHE A 131 4.22 4.37 -4.89
C PHE A 131 4.41 3.02 -5.57
N LEU A 132 3.57 2.03 -5.26
CA LEU A 132 3.60 0.72 -5.90
C LEU A 132 3.42 0.85 -7.42
N ALA A 133 2.41 1.60 -7.87
CA ALA A 133 2.18 1.84 -9.30
C ALA A 133 3.38 2.52 -10.00
N SER A 134 4.07 3.44 -9.33
CA SER A 134 5.25 4.11 -9.88
C SER A 134 6.49 3.20 -10.02
N CYS A 135 6.51 2.08 -9.30
CA CYS A 135 7.58 1.08 -9.38
C CYS A 135 7.34 0.01 -10.44
N ILE A 136 6.11 -0.12 -10.97
CA ILE A 136 5.75 -1.17 -11.93
C ILE A 136 5.98 -0.66 -13.35
N GLU A 137 6.99 -1.22 -14.01
CA GLU A 137 7.27 -1.03 -15.42
C GLU A 137 6.37 -1.94 -16.26
N THR A 138 5.71 -1.38 -17.27
CA THR A 138 4.93 -2.13 -18.28
C THR A 138 5.58 -1.97 -19.64
N GLU A 139 5.13 -2.73 -20.65
CA GLU A 139 5.63 -2.60 -22.03
C GLU A 139 5.44 -1.19 -22.63
N GLN A 140 4.54 -0.39 -22.05
CA GLN A 140 4.18 0.95 -22.51
C GLN A 140 4.78 2.06 -21.64
N THR A 141 5.52 1.73 -20.57
CA THR A 141 6.10 2.70 -19.65
C THR A 141 7.59 2.43 -19.44
N TYR A 142 8.20 3.19 -18.53
CA TYR A 142 9.63 3.20 -18.26
C TYR A 142 9.85 3.08 -16.76
N ALA A 143 10.97 2.48 -16.36
CA ALA A 143 11.38 2.44 -14.97
C ALA A 143 11.70 3.86 -14.44
N VAL A 144 11.23 4.15 -13.22
CA VAL A 144 11.60 5.37 -12.48
C VAL A 144 12.54 4.97 -11.36
N GLU A 145 13.85 5.14 -11.56
CA GLU A 145 14.89 4.67 -10.63
C GLU A 145 14.73 5.23 -9.20
N SER A 146 14.17 6.44 -9.07
CA SER A 146 13.95 7.08 -7.77
C SER A 146 12.70 6.59 -7.03
N ALA A 147 11.79 5.88 -7.70
CA ALA A 147 10.51 5.46 -7.11
C ALA A 147 10.67 4.47 -5.94
N PRO A 148 11.48 3.39 -6.05
CA PRO A 148 11.64 2.43 -4.96
C PRO A 148 12.29 3.06 -3.71
N LYS A 149 13.25 3.97 -3.91
CA LYS A 149 13.87 4.72 -2.83
C LYS A 149 12.88 5.64 -2.11
N ALA A 150 12.08 6.39 -2.86
CA ALA A 150 11.05 7.24 -2.26
C ALA A 150 9.98 6.43 -1.53
N TYR A 151 9.60 5.27 -2.06
CA TYR A 151 8.67 4.36 -1.41
C TYR A 151 9.25 3.82 -0.09
N ALA A 152 10.53 3.40 -0.09
CA ALA A 152 11.23 2.95 1.11
C ALA A 152 11.29 4.02 2.20
N GLN A 153 11.59 5.26 1.83
CA GLN A 153 11.58 6.41 2.75
C GLN A 153 10.18 6.62 3.35
N ALA A 154 9.15 6.68 2.51
CA ALA A 154 7.78 6.86 2.96
C ALA A 154 7.29 5.71 3.88
N MET A 155 7.66 4.46 3.61
CA MET A 155 7.30 3.33 4.50
C MET A 155 8.03 3.41 5.85
N ALA A 156 9.26 3.91 5.89
CA ALA A 156 9.99 4.09 7.15
C ALA A 156 9.45 5.29 7.96
N GLU A 157 9.06 6.37 7.28
CA GLU A 157 8.35 7.51 7.89
C GLU A 157 6.99 7.07 8.44
N TRP A 158 6.24 6.27 7.68
CA TRP A 158 4.96 5.75 8.15
C TRP A 158 5.12 4.81 9.35
N LEU A 159 6.12 3.92 9.35
CA LEU A 159 6.44 3.10 10.52
C LEU A 159 6.68 3.95 11.76
N THR A 160 7.40 5.05 11.62
CA THR A 160 7.71 5.97 12.73
C THR A 160 6.43 6.63 13.25
N ALA A 161 5.63 7.23 12.37
CA ALA A 161 4.36 7.86 12.74
C ALA A 161 3.37 6.86 13.36
N PHE A 162 3.30 5.65 12.81
CA PHE A 162 2.48 4.56 13.34
C PHE A 162 2.91 4.20 14.76
N ALA A 163 4.21 4.01 14.99
CA ALA A 163 4.74 3.62 16.29
C ALA A 163 4.53 4.71 17.35
N GLU A 164 4.68 5.98 16.98
CA GLU A 164 4.36 7.12 17.84
C GLU A 164 2.89 7.11 18.24
N GLN A 165 1.97 7.01 17.27
CA GLN A 165 0.53 6.98 17.54
C GLN A 165 0.13 5.75 18.37
N ALA A 166 0.68 4.58 18.05
CA ALA A 166 0.39 3.34 18.77
C ALA A 166 0.87 3.41 20.23
N SER A 167 2.02 4.02 20.50
CA SER A 167 2.56 4.17 21.86
C SER A 167 1.71 5.07 22.77
N GLN A 168 0.82 5.88 22.19
CA GLN A 168 -0.09 6.77 22.92
C GLN A 168 -1.46 6.15 23.19
N GLN A 169 -1.72 4.92 22.72
CA GLN A 169 -3.00 4.26 22.92
C GLN A 169 -3.17 3.79 24.37
N GLU A 170 -4.39 3.91 24.90
CA GLU A 170 -4.72 3.47 26.24
C GLU A 170 -4.47 1.96 26.40
N GLY A 171 -3.67 1.59 27.41
CA GLY A 171 -3.29 0.20 27.68
C GLY A 171 -2.02 -0.29 26.97
N GLU A 172 -1.42 0.51 26.09
CA GLU A 172 -0.10 0.21 25.53
C GLU A 172 0.99 0.52 26.56
N THR A 173 1.91 -0.42 26.75
CA THR A 173 3.01 -0.31 27.73
C THR A 173 4.38 -0.17 27.06
N ARG A 174 4.45 -0.41 25.75
CA ARG A 174 5.67 -0.33 24.95
C ARG A 174 5.86 1.09 24.41
N GLY A 175 7.11 1.57 24.43
CA GLY A 175 7.47 2.83 23.77
C GLY A 175 7.52 2.70 22.24
N ALA A 176 7.47 3.84 21.54
CA ALA A 176 7.47 3.91 20.07
C ALA A 176 8.63 3.11 19.43
N ASP A 177 9.86 3.19 19.96
CA ASP A 177 11.00 2.41 19.43
C ASP A 177 10.76 0.89 19.48
N ALA A 178 10.16 0.38 20.56
CA ALA A 178 9.85 -1.04 20.69
C ALA A 178 8.75 -1.47 19.71
N ILE A 179 7.73 -0.64 19.52
CA ILE A 179 6.66 -0.88 18.54
C ILE A 179 7.24 -0.85 17.12
N ALA A 180 8.04 0.16 16.78
CA ALA A 180 8.67 0.28 15.47
C ALA A 180 9.52 -0.94 15.14
N ARG A 181 10.28 -1.49 16.09
CA ARG A 181 11.07 -2.71 15.89
C ARG A 181 10.24 -3.96 15.63
N ILE A 182 9.08 -4.08 16.28
CA ILE A 182 8.16 -5.21 16.07
C ILE A 182 7.51 -5.10 14.69
N GLU A 183 7.11 -3.90 14.29
CA GLU A 183 6.36 -3.66 13.06
C GLU A 183 7.24 -3.43 11.81
N ALA A 184 8.56 -3.26 11.97
CA ALA A 184 9.47 -2.97 10.85
C ALA A 184 9.37 -3.97 9.70
N GLY A 185 9.34 -5.27 10.02
CA GLY A 185 9.19 -6.30 8.98
C GLY A 185 7.84 -6.24 8.27
N ARG A 186 6.78 -5.96 9.02
CA ARG A 186 5.43 -5.84 8.48
C ARG A 186 5.34 -4.70 7.47
N PHE A 187 5.90 -3.53 7.77
CA PHE A 187 5.99 -2.40 6.83
C PHE A 187 6.87 -2.68 5.61
N ALA A 188 7.93 -3.49 5.75
CA ALA A 188 8.70 -3.96 4.59
C ALA A 188 7.82 -4.83 3.65
N LEU A 189 7.07 -5.77 4.21
CA LEU A 189 6.20 -6.69 3.46
C LEU A 189 5.07 -5.97 2.71
N ARG A 190 4.60 -4.82 3.24
CA ARG A 190 3.60 -3.98 2.56
C ARG A 190 4.02 -3.58 1.15
N ALA A 191 5.32 -3.39 0.93
CA ALA A 191 5.87 -3.01 -0.36
C ALA A 191 6.49 -4.20 -1.12
N THR A 192 7.30 -5.03 -0.46
CA THR A 192 8.06 -6.08 -1.16
C THR A 192 7.15 -7.15 -1.74
N ILE A 193 6.13 -7.60 -1.01
CA ILE A 193 5.24 -8.66 -1.50
C ILE A 193 4.47 -8.21 -2.74
N PRO A 194 3.81 -7.03 -2.76
CA PRO A 194 3.21 -6.51 -3.98
C PRO A 194 4.19 -6.29 -5.14
N LEU A 195 5.39 -5.78 -4.87
CA LEU A 195 6.39 -5.58 -5.93
C LEU A 195 6.78 -6.92 -6.58
N LEU A 196 7.03 -7.95 -5.77
CA LEU A 196 7.35 -9.29 -6.27
C LEU A 196 6.17 -9.92 -7.02
N ALA A 197 4.94 -9.75 -6.54
CA ALA A 197 3.72 -10.24 -7.19
C ALA A 197 3.39 -9.51 -8.51
N ASN A 198 3.87 -8.28 -8.70
CA ASN A 198 3.70 -7.52 -9.94
C ASN A 198 4.96 -7.55 -10.84
N HIS A 199 5.77 -8.59 -10.69
CA HIS A 199 7.01 -8.81 -11.44
C HIS A 199 8.09 -7.70 -11.36
N ALA A 200 8.01 -6.81 -10.36
CA ALA A 200 8.90 -5.67 -10.19
C ALA A 200 10.14 -6.02 -9.34
N VAL A 201 10.96 -6.97 -9.78
CA VAL A 201 12.09 -7.52 -9.00
C VAL A 201 13.18 -6.48 -8.70
N LYS A 202 13.63 -5.72 -9.71
CA LYS A 202 14.65 -4.67 -9.51
C LYS A 202 14.15 -3.56 -8.57
N PRO A 203 12.90 -3.05 -8.73
CA PRO A 203 12.27 -2.19 -7.73
C PRO A 203 12.20 -2.82 -6.34
N ALA A 204 11.84 -4.10 -6.20
CA ALA A 204 11.78 -4.78 -4.89
C ALA A 204 13.16 -4.83 -4.20
N LEU A 205 14.22 -5.14 -4.94
CA LEU A 205 15.60 -5.09 -4.46
C LEU A 205 15.98 -3.68 -3.99
N SER A 206 15.79 -2.68 -4.85
CA SER A 206 16.12 -1.29 -4.54
C SER A 206 15.32 -0.76 -3.35
N PHE A 207 14.02 -1.08 -3.25
CA PHE A 207 13.21 -0.77 -2.08
C PHE A 207 13.78 -1.42 -0.83
N GLN A 208 14.08 -2.73 -0.86
CA GLN A 208 14.57 -3.48 0.30
C GLN A 208 15.89 -2.92 0.82
N GLU A 209 16.84 -2.61 -0.06
CA GLU A 209 18.12 -2.00 0.29
C GLU A 209 17.96 -0.63 0.95
N ASN A 210 17.15 0.25 0.35
CA ASN A 210 16.91 1.59 0.89
C ASN A 210 16.14 1.53 2.21
N TYR A 211 15.14 0.66 2.32
CA TYR A 211 14.33 0.51 3.52
C TYR A 211 15.19 0.02 4.69
N LEU A 212 15.98 -1.04 4.48
CA LEU A 212 16.91 -1.57 5.48
C LEU A 212 17.94 -0.51 5.89
N SER A 213 18.51 0.22 4.93
CA SER A 213 19.45 1.30 5.23
C SER A 213 18.84 2.34 6.16
N VAL A 214 17.58 2.73 5.93
CA VAL A 214 16.89 3.71 6.78
C VAL A 214 16.59 3.10 8.15
N VAL A 215 15.90 1.96 8.20
CA VAL A 215 15.41 1.39 9.47
C VAL A 215 16.52 0.87 10.38
N THR A 216 17.61 0.34 9.83
CA THR A 216 18.74 -0.16 10.66
C THR A 216 19.62 0.97 11.18
N THR A 217 19.61 2.12 10.50
CA THR A 217 20.28 3.34 10.98
C THR A 217 19.50 3.98 12.14
N SER A 218 18.17 4.03 12.04
CA SER A 218 17.30 4.59 13.08
C SER A 218 17.09 3.64 14.26
N LEU A 219 16.87 2.35 14.00
CA LEU A 219 16.56 1.31 15.00
C LEU A 219 17.74 0.36 15.19
N LYS A 220 18.84 0.81 15.80
CA LYS A 220 20.07 0.01 15.93
C LYS A 220 19.86 -1.35 16.63
N SER A 221 18.93 -1.42 17.57
CA SER A 221 18.58 -2.65 18.31
C SER A 221 17.72 -3.64 17.50
N LEU A 222 17.41 -3.32 16.23
CA LEU A 222 16.82 -4.26 15.27
C LEU A 222 17.83 -5.35 14.85
N LEU A 223 19.12 -5.02 14.83
CA LEU A 223 20.19 -5.90 14.40
C LEU A 223 20.63 -6.85 15.52
N LEU A 224 20.83 -8.12 15.16
CA LEU A 224 21.48 -9.07 16.05
C LEU A 224 22.98 -8.73 16.20
N PRO A 225 23.57 -8.96 17.40
CA PRO A 225 24.97 -8.65 17.69
C PRO A 225 25.91 -9.70 17.06
N VAL A 226 25.92 -9.76 15.74
CA VAL A 226 26.70 -10.69 14.92
C VAL A 226 27.66 -9.90 14.04
N THR A 227 28.89 -10.38 13.86
CA THR A 227 29.89 -9.72 13.02
C THR A 227 30.42 -10.70 11.96
N PRO A 228 30.45 -10.34 10.66
CA PRO A 228 29.82 -9.15 10.08
C PRO A 228 28.29 -9.22 10.08
N ASN A 229 27.64 -8.05 10.13
CA ASN A 229 26.22 -7.83 9.89
C ASN A 229 26.10 -6.44 9.22
N PRO A 230 25.67 -6.34 7.95
CA PRO A 230 25.06 -7.38 7.13
C PRO A 230 26.06 -8.46 6.63
N ARG A 231 25.51 -9.55 6.09
CA ARG A 231 26.26 -10.65 5.47
C ARG A 231 25.87 -10.81 4.00
N PRO A 232 26.82 -11.18 3.12
CA PRO A 232 26.49 -11.52 1.74
C PRO A 232 25.47 -12.67 1.69
N TYR A 233 24.40 -12.49 0.92
CA TYR A 233 23.45 -13.57 0.65
C TYR A 233 24.15 -14.72 -0.08
N THR A 234 23.95 -15.95 0.34
CA THR A 234 24.45 -17.12 -0.41
C THR A 234 23.25 -17.89 -0.95
N PRO A 235 23.07 -17.96 -2.29
CA PRO A 235 21.99 -18.73 -2.89
C PRO A 235 22.05 -20.20 -2.44
N PRO A 236 20.90 -20.81 -2.08
CA PRO A 236 20.88 -22.24 -1.76
C PRO A 236 21.51 -23.05 -2.90
N GLY A 237 22.48 -23.91 -2.61
CA GLY A 237 23.14 -24.72 -3.65
C GLY A 237 24.24 -24.01 -4.46
N SER A 238 24.55 -22.74 -4.18
CA SER A 238 25.79 -22.09 -4.64
C SER A 238 26.79 -22.01 -3.49
N PRO A 239 28.06 -22.42 -3.68
CA PRO A 239 29.11 -22.18 -2.69
C PRO A 239 29.59 -20.72 -2.71
N THR A 240 29.19 -19.93 -3.70
CA THR A 240 29.64 -18.55 -3.89
C THR A 240 28.59 -17.57 -3.40
N PRO A 241 28.93 -16.67 -2.47
CA PRO A 241 28.04 -15.60 -2.06
C PRO A 241 27.70 -14.65 -3.22
N SER A 242 26.49 -14.09 -3.20
CA SER A 242 26.07 -13.00 -4.06
C SER A 242 26.93 -11.77 -3.81
N THR A 243 27.35 -11.12 -4.89
CA THR A 243 28.05 -9.83 -4.84
C THR A 243 27.10 -8.66 -4.60
N ASP A 244 25.82 -8.84 -4.95
CA ASP A 244 24.89 -7.72 -5.10
C ASP A 244 23.88 -7.64 -3.95
N ILE A 245 23.68 -8.74 -3.20
CA ILE A 245 22.63 -8.83 -2.19
C ILE A 245 23.25 -9.05 -0.81
N GLN A 246 22.95 -8.14 0.12
CA GLN A 246 23.33 -8.20 1.52
C GLN A 246 22.09 -8.52 2.38
N LEU A 247 22.25 -9.41 3.35
CA LEU A 247 21.22 -9.76 4.34
C LEU A 247 21.61 -9.20 5.70
N TYR A 248 20.74 -8.39 6.26
CA TYR A 248 20.83 -7.96 7.66
C TYR A 248 20.22 -9.04 8.54
N LEU A 249 20.98 -9.46 9.55
CA LEU A 249 20.51 -10.40 10.55
C LEU A 249 19.74 -9.64 11.63
N THR A 250 18.44 -9.88 11.71
CA THR A 250 17.54 -9.16 12.63
C THR A 250 16.77 -10.13 13.52
N ALA A 251 16.25 -9.64 14.64
CA ALA A 251 15.31 -10.40 15.47
C ALA A 251 13.86 -10.35 14.94
N ASN A 252 13.58 -9.61 13.86
CA ASN A 252 12.25 -9.44 13.30
C ASN A 252 11.99 -10.50 12.20
N PRO A 253 11.09 -11.47 12.43
CA PRO A 253 10.85 -12.55 11.49
C PRO A 253 10.25 -12.08 10.16
N ASP A 254 9.30 -11.13 10.19
CA ASP A 254 8.70 -10.57 8.97
C ASP A 254 9.77 -9.90 8.09
N LEU A 255 10.73 -9.20 8.71
CA LEU A 255 11.81 -8.52 8.00
C LEU A 255 12.82 -9.51 7.42
N ASN A 256 13.14 -10.58 8.17
CA ASN A 256 14.00 -11.64 7.68
C ASN A 256 13.35 -12.37 6.49
N PHE A 257 12.05 -12.65 6.55
CA PHE A 257 11.29 -13.20 5.43
C PHE A 257 11.32 -12.27 4.22
N SER A 258 11.06 -10.97 4.40
CA SER A 258 11.08 -9.99 3.30
C SER A 258 12.40 -10.02 2.54
N GLN A 259 13.53 -9.98 3.28
CA GLN A 259 14.87 -10.03 2.70
C GLN A 259 15.12 -11.32 1.91
N LEU A 260 14.79 -12.47 2.50
CA LEU A 260 15.01 -13.78 1.87
C LEU A 260 14.09 -14.01 0.67
N ALA A 261 12.85 -13.52 0.73
CA ALA A 261 11.90 -13.59 -0.37
C ALA A 261 12.39 -12.79 -1.58
N VAL A 262 12.83 -11.55 -1.37
CA VAL A 262 13.43 -10.72 -2.42
C VAL A 262 14.68 -11.39 -2.98
N ALA A 263 15.55 -11.95 -2.14
CA ALA A 263 16.76 -12.64 -2.57
C ALA A 263 16.47 -13.89 -3.43
N LEU A 264 15.57 -14.78 -2.98
CA LEU A 264 15.20 -15.99 -3.73
C LEU A 264 14.50 -15.66 -5.05
N VAL A 265 13.60 -14.67 -5.07
CA VAL A 265 12.94 -14.24 -6.32
C VAL A 265 13.96 -13.61 -7.27
N SER A 266 14.92 -12.85 -6.76
CA SER A 266 16.00 -12.28 -7.58
C SER A 266 16.86 -13.35 -8.24
N GLU A 267 17.21 -14.42 -7.51
CA GLU A 267 17.89 -15.57 -8.08
C GLU A 267 17.03 -16.30 -9.12
N SER A 268 15.74 -16.47 -8.83
CA SER A 268 14.83 -17.10 -9.79
C SER A 268 14.70 -16.28 -11.08
N HIS A 269 14.61 -14.96 -10.97
CA HIS A 269 14.56 -14.05 -12.11
C HIS A 269 15.80 -14.18 -13.02
N LYS A 270 17.00 -14.30 -12.43
CA LYS A 270 18.24 -14.54 -13.19
C LYS A 270 18.22 -15.88 -13.94
N LEU A 271 17.62 -16.90 -13.35
CA LEU A 271 17.58 -18.27 -13.88
C LEU A 271 16.35 -18.57 -14.74
N GLN A 272 15.35 -17.70 -14.77
CA GLN A 272 14.03 -17.97 -15.36
C GLN A 272 14.11 -18.47 -16.81
N ARG A 273 15.01 -17.89 -17.63
CA ARG A 273 15.24 -18.31 -19.02
C ARG A 273 15.84 -19.71 -19.16
N ARG A 274 16.54 -20.21 -18.13
CA ARG A 274 17.16 -21.53 -18.08
C ARG A 274 16.28 -22.58 -17.37
N GLY A 275 15.15 -22.15 -16.82
CA GLY A 275 14.29 -22.96 -15.96
C GLY A 275 14.71 -22.88 -14.49
N VAL A 276 13.71 -22.87 -13.60
CA VAL A 276 13.91 -22.76 -12.16
C VAL A 276 14.31 -24.12 -11.57
N PRO A 277 15.51 -24.25 -10.97
CA PRO A 277 15.98 -25.51 -10.39
C PRO A 277 15.17 -25.99 -9.19
N GLU A 278 15.19 -27.29 -8.94
CA GLU A 278 14.44 -27.92 -7.84
C GLU A 278 14.91 -27.46 -6.45
N TRP A 279 16.20 -27.19 -6.27
CA TRP A 279 16.71 -26.66 -5.00
C TRP A 279 16.13 -25.27 -4.69
N LEU A 280 15.88 -24.45 -5.70
CA LEU A 280 15.37 -23.09 -5.54
C LEU A 280 13.87 -23.12 -5.21
N ARG A 281 13.13 -24.02 -5.86
CA ARG A 281 11.74 -24.35 -5.52
C ARG A 281 11.60 -24.80 -4.07
N ASN A 282 12.44 -25.75 -3.66
CA ASN A 282 12.44 -26.25 -2.29
C ASN A 282 12.84 -25.19 -1.27
N ALA A 283 13.80 -24.30 -1.60
CA ALA A 283 14.17 -23.19 -0.74
C ALA A 283 13.00 -22.22 -0.51
N TRP A 284 12.23 -21.89 -1.55
CA TRP A 284 11.01 -21.08 -1.39
C TRP A 284 9.96 -21.77 -0.54
N ILE A 285 9.68 -23.06 -0.79
CA ILE A 285 8.72 -23.84 0.01
C ILE A 285 9.12 -23.88 1.48
N GLN A 286 10.40 -24.11 1.77
CA GLN A 286 10.93 -24.14 3.14
C GLN A 286 10.84 -22.76 3.80
N LEU A 287 11.19 -21.70 3.07
CA LEU A 287 11.09 -20.33 3.56
C LEU A 287 9.65 -20.00 3.98
N VAL A 288 8.68 -20.22 3.08
CA VAL A 288 7.27 -19.95 3.36
C VAL A 288 6.80 -20.77 4.55
N ARG A 289 7.06 -22.08 4.60
CA ARG A 289 6.65 -22.95 5.72
C ARG A 289 7.24 -22.55 7.06
N GLN A 290 8.49 -22.11 7.08
CA GLN A 290 9.14 -21.63 8.29
C GLN A 290 8.46 -20.35 8.79
N TYR A 291 8.33 -19.36 7.92
CA TYR A 291 7.84 -18.05 8.28
C TYR A 291 6.32 -17.97 8.42
N GLU A 292 5.54 -18.93 7.91
CA GLU A 292 4.12 -19.09 8.28
C GLU A 292 3.93 -19.32 9.79
N ARG A 293 4.95 -19.86 10.48
CA ARG A 293 4.93 -20.10 11.93
C ARG A 293 5.56 -18.97 12.74
N GLU A 294 6.61 -18.37 12.18
CA GLU A 294 7.47 -17.40 12.88
C GLU A 294 7.07 -15.95 12.62
N ALA A 295 6.51 -15.66 11.43
CA ALA A 295 6.18 -14.32 10.96
C ALA A 295 4.65 -14.11 10.95
N PRO A 296 4.10 -13.32 11.89
CA PRO A 296 2.67 -13.13 12.03
C PRO A 296 2.00 -12.63 10.75
N SER A 297 2.68 -11.76 9.99
CA SER A 297 2.13 -11.13 8.79
C SER A 297 1.75 -12.14 7.71
N LEU A 298 2.44 -13.29 7.61
CA LEU A 298 2.13 -14.30 6.59
C LEU A 298 0.78 -14.99 6.83
N SER A 299 0.30 -15.01 8.08
CA SER A 299 -0.97 -15.62 8.45
C SER A 299 -2.08 -14.60 8.66
N GLN A 300 -1.74 -13.41 9.17
CA GLN A 300 -2.70 -12.38 9.59
C GLN A 300 -3.03 -11.37 8.50
N GLU A 301 -2.09 -11.07 7.60
CA GLU A 301 -2.31 -10.10 6.52
C GLU A 301 -2.85 -10.82 5.28
N GLU A 302 -4.12 -10.60 4.98
CA GLU A 302 -4.81 -11.26 3.87
C GLU A 302 -4.10 -11.02 2.53
N GLY A 303 -3.70 -9.78 2.25
CA GLY A 303 -3.00 -9.44 1.01
C GLY A 303 -1.62 -10.10 0.88
N VAL A 304 -0.90 -10.33 1.99
CA VAL A 304 0.36 -11.09 1.97
C VAL A 304 0.05 -12.57 1.70
N ARG A 305 -0.86 -13.15 2.49
CA ARG A 305 -1.25 -14.56 2.39
C ARG A 305 -1.73 -14.94 0.99
N GLU A 306 -2.49 -14.07 0.33
CA GLU A 306 -2.99 -14.31 -1.04
C GLU A 306 -1.92 -14.18 -2.12
N ALA A 307 -0.91 -13.33 -1.90
CA ALA A 307 0.16 -13.09 -2.86
C ALA A 307 1.22 -14.21 -2.83
N ILE A 308 1.51 -14.83 -1.68
CA ILE A 308 2.55 -15.87 -1.55
C ILE A 308 2.37 -17.03 -2.54
N PRO A 309 1.18 -17.66 -2.70
CA PRO A 309 0.98 -18.71 -3.68
C PRO A 309 1.22 -18.24 -5.12
N ARG A 310 0.83 -17.01 -5.46
CA ARG A 310 1.03 -16.42 -6.80
C ARG A 310 2.50 -16.19 -7.08
N ILE A 311 3.25 -15.65 -6.11
CA ILE A 311 4.72 -15.52 -6.20
C ILE A 311 5.36 -16.90 -6.38
N GLY A 312 4.89 -17.91 -5.66
CA GLY A 312 5.30 -19.31 -5.81
C GLY A 312 5.09 -19.86 -7.23
N GLU A 313 3.94 -19.57 -7.83
CA GLU A 313 3.62 -19.96 -9.20
C GLU A 313 4.47 -19.19 -10.23
N ASP A 314 4.45 -17.87 -10.18
CA ASP A 314 5.07 -16.97 -11.16
C ASP A 314 6.59 -17.11 -11.19
N TRP A 315 7.21 -17.20 -10.02
CA TRP A 315 8.67 -17.21 -9.90
C TRP A 315 9.26 -18.58 -9.71
N PHE A 316 8.52 -19.55 -9.18
CA PHE A 316 9.08 -20.87 -8.88
C PHE A 316 8.35 -21.99 -9.60
N GLY A 317 7.34 -21.69 -10.43
CA GLY A 317 6.57 -22.68 -11.18
C GLY A 317 5.88 -23.71 -10.28
N LEU A 318 5.55 -23.33 -9.04
CA LEU A 318 4.83 -24.18 -8.11
C LEU A 318 3.37 -24.26 -8.53
N LYS A 319 2.81 -25.47 -8.53
CA LYS A 319 1.37 -25.63 -8.75
C LYS A 319 0.66 -25.14 -7.50
N VAL A 320 -0.23 -24.16 -7.65
CA VAL A 320 -1.13 -23.76 -6.57
C VAL A 320 -2.00 -24.98 -6.24
N GLN A 321 -1.66 -25.68 -5.16
CA GLN A 321 -2.61 -26.56 -4.53
C GLN A 321 -3.72 -25.65 -4.02
N ARG A 322 -4.89 -25.67 -4.67
CA ARG A 322 -6.11 -25.11 -4.10
C ARG A 322 -6.38 -25.89 -2.81
N GLY A 323 -5.75 -25.46 -1.73
CA GLY A 323 -5.93 -26.04 -0.40
C GLY A 323 -7.37 -25.82 0.03
N GLY A 324 -8.03 -26.90 0.44
CA GLY A 324 -9.40 -26.93 0.93
C GLY A 324 -9.60 -26.06 2.17
N GLY A 325 -9.80 -24.77 1.95
CA GLY A 325 -10.23 -23.80 2.96
C GLY A 325 -11.75 -23.66 2.94
N GLY A 326 -12.44 -24.33 3.86
CA GLY A 326 -13.68 -23.92 4.53
C GLY A 326 -14.98 -23.68 3.74
N GLY A 327 -14.95 -23.34 2.45
CA GLY A 327 -16.14 -23.00 1.66
C GLY A 327 -16.70 -24.13 0.81
N ASN A 328 -15.89 -25.16 0.52
CA ASN A 328 -16.28 -26.27 -0.37
C ASN A 328 -16.95 -27.46 0.33
N MET A 329 -16.88 -27.57 1.66
CA MET A 329 -17.44 -28.74 2.35
C MET A 329 -18.97 -28.79 2.29
N LEU A 330 -19.67 -27.65 2.33
CA LEU A 330 -21.13 -27.61 2.25
C LEU A 330 -21.63 -27.97 0.84
N ASN A 331 -20.93 -27.49 -0.20
CA ASN A 331 -21.24 -27.81 -1.59
C ASN A 331 -20.89 -29.26 -1.94
N GLU A 332 -19.78 -29.81 -1.44
CA GLU A 332 -19.43 -31.22 -1.61
C GLU A 332 -20.38 -32.14 -0.84
N MET A 333 -20.83 -31.77 0.36
CA MET A 333 -21.86 -32.53 1.07
C MET A 333 -23.20 -32.53 0.31
N MET A 334 -23.63 -31.38 -0.21
CA MET A 334 -24.86 -31.32 -1.02
C MET A 334 -24.74 -32.11 -2.34
N ALA A 335 -23.59 -32.08 -3.00
CA ALA A 335 -23.36 -32.88 -4.22
C ALA A 335 -23.35 -34.40 -3.93
N SER A 336 -22.80 -34.81 -2.78
CA SER A 336 -22.83 -36.21 -2.34
C SER A 336 -24.23 -36.67 -1.90
N LEU A 337 -25.04 -35.77 -1.33
CA LEU A 337 -26.42 -36.07 -0.93
C LEU A 337 -27.38 -36.13 -2.14
N PHE A 338 -27.10 -35.38 -3.21
CA PHE A 338 -27.98 -35.27 -4.38
C PHE A 338 -27.53 -36.08 -5.61
N GLY A 339 -26.50 -36.94 -5.49
CA GLY A 339 -26.25 -38.04 -6.43
C GLY A 339 -26.03 -37.65 -7.89
N GLY A 340 -25.40 -36.50 -8.18
CA GLY A 340 -25.16 -36.03 -9.54
C GLY A 340 -23.78 -36.46 -10.09
N ALA A 341 -23.76 -37.20 -11.20
CA ALA A 341 -22.54 -37.53 -11.94
C ALA A 341 -21.88 -36.28 -12.58
N PRO A 342 -20.54 -36.25 -12.78
CA PRO A 342 -19.88 -35.07 -13.33
C PRO A 342 -20.15 -34.94 -14.84
N GLY A 343 -21.00 -33.98 -15.21
CA GLY A 343 -21.20 -33.56 -16.58
C GLY A 343 -20.03 -32.67 -17.05
N GLY A 344 -19.37 -33.09 -18.13
CA GLY A 344 -18.31 -32.32 -18.79
C GLY A 344 -18.87 -31.03 -19.40
N GLY A 345 -18.41 -29.89 -18.89
CA GLY A 345 -18.65 -28.56 -19.45
C GLY A 345 -17.36 -27.99 -20.04
N ALA A 346 -17.37 -27.78 -21.35
CA ALA A 346 -16.32 -27.09 -22.09
C ALA A 346 -16.20 -25.62 -21.62
N GLY A 347 -14.99 -25.22 -21.24
CA GLY A 347 -14.67 -23.88 -20.73
C GLY A 347 -13.96 -23.01 -21.75
N GLN A 348 -14.79 -22.22 -22.46
CA GLN A 348 -14.62 -20.84 -22.92
C GLN A 348 -13.27 -20.15 -22.65
N GLY A 349 -12.70 -19.56 -23.70
CA GLY A 349 -11.45 -18.81 -23.66
C GLY A 349 -11.44 -17.69 -22.61
N ARG A 350 -10.39 -17.70 -21.79
CA ARG A 350 -10.03 -16.61 -20.87
C ARG A 350 -9.70 -15.36 -21.70
N ALA A 351 -10.57 -14.37 -21.65
CA ALA A 351 -10.18 -12.99 -21.91
C ALA A 351 -9.16 -12.58 -20.83
N GLU A 352 -8.06 -11.96 -21.25
CA GLU A 352 -7.09 -11.31 -20.36
C GLU A 352 -7.79 -10.20 -19.58
N GLU A 353 -8.20 -10.53 -18.36
CA GLU A 353 -8.61 -9.56 -17.36
C GLU A 353 -7.37 -8.73 -17.02
N LYS A 354 -7.38 -7.45 -17.39
CA LYS A 354 -6.31 -6.49 -17.11
C LYS A 354 -5.89 -6.63 -15.65
N ARG A 355 -4.68 -7.16 -15.41
CA ARG A 355 -4.12 -7.39 -14.06
C ARG A 355 -4.11 -6.06 -13.30
N GLN A 356 -5.10 -5.87 -12.44
CA GLN A 356 -5.15 -4.77 -11.49
C GLN A 356 -4.04 -5.00 -10.46
N ILE A 357 -3.28 -3.93 -10.14
CA ILE A 357 -2.19 -3.97 -9.17
C ILE A 357 -2.70 -4.57 -7.86
N GLN A 358 -2.13 -5.70 -7.45
CA GLN A 358 -2.44 -6.35 -6.19
C GLN A 358 -1.47 -5.82 -5.12
N GLY A 359 -2.00 -5.18 -4.08
CA GLY A 359 -1.26 -4.65 -2.95
C GLY A 359 -1.55 -5.41 -1.65
N ALA A 360 -0.64 -5.38 -0.69
CA ALA A 360 -0.92 -5.81 0.67
C ALA A 360 -1.88 -4.79 1.30
N GLY A 361 -2.97 -5.25 1.92
CA GLY A 361 -3.97 -4.37 2.53
C GLY A 361 -3.37 -3.45 3.60
N ALA A 362 -4.08 -2.35 3.92
CA ALA A 362 -3.76 -1.48 5.07
C ALA A 362 -3.56 -2.29 6.36
N ALA A 363 -2.69 -1.79 7.24
CA ALA A 363 -2.40 -2.49 8.49
C ALA A 363 -3.70 -2.66 9.32
N PRO A 364 -3.95 -3.79 10.01
CA PRO A 364 -5.08 -3.90 10.91
C PRO A 364 -5.00 -2.74 11.91
N LYS A 365 -6.11 -2.01 12.01
CA LYS A 365 -6.29 -1.04 13.08
C LYS A 365 -6.16 -1.80 14.40
N ALA A 366 -5.32 -1.30 15.31
CA ALA A 366 -5.15 -1.88 16.63
C ALA A 366 -6.54 -2.10 17.26
N LYS A 367 -6.75 -3.28 17.85
CA LYS A 367 -8.04 -3.65 18.45
C LYS A 367 -8.40 -2.60 19.51
N SER A 368 -9.41 -1.78 19.23
CA SER A 368 -10.01 -0.89 20.23
C SER A 368 -10.48 -1.73 21.41
N ALA A 369 -10.02 -1.39 22.61
CA ALA A 369 -10.54 -1.97 23.85
C ALA A 369 -12.06 -1.76 23.90
N VAL A 370 -12.75 -2.89 24.10
CA VAL A 370 -14.13 -3.08 24.53
C VAL A 370 -14.97 -1.79 24.59
N GLN A 371 -15.90 -1.64 23.65
CA GLN A 371 -17.09 -0.81 23.87
C GLN A 371 -17.88 -1.42 25.04
N SER A 372 -17.66 -0.91 26.25
CA SER A 372 -18.57 -1.15 27.37
C SER A 372 -19.84 -0.34 27.14
N GLY A 373 -20.73 -0.88 26.32
CA GLY A 373 -22.10 -0.39 26.20
C GLY A 373 -22.94 -0.86 27.38
N ALA A 374 -23.24 0.05 28.30
CA ALA A 374 -24.49 0.03 29.05
C ALA A 374 -24.98 1.47 29.23
N PRO A 375 -26.28 1.76 29.05
CA PRO A 375 -26.78 3.11 28.88
C PRO A 375 -26.95 3.82 30.22
N ALA A 376 -26.54 5.09 30.25
CA ALA A 376 -26.90 6.02 31.31
C ALA A 376 -28.38 6.37 31.22
N ALA A 377 -29.15 6.09 32.29
CA ALA A 377 -30.19 6.95 32.85
C ALA A 377 -31.05 6.19 33.87
N ALA A 378 -30.87 6.48 35.16
CA ALA A 378 -31.97 6.55 36.13
C ALA A 378 -31.51 7.21 37.44
N ALA A 379 -32.27 8.24 37.84
CA ALA A 379 -32.44 8.75 39.20
C ALA A 379 -31.28 9.53 39.85
N ALA A 380 -31.31 10.85 39.61
CA ALA A 380 -31.10 11.82 40.67
C ALA A 380 -32.33 11.83 41.59
N GLN A 381 -32.14 11.71 42.92
CA GLN A 381 -32.80 12.52 43.98
C GLN A 381 -32.59 11.95 45.39
N ALA A 382 -32.50 12.89 46.35
CA ALA A 382 -32.59 12.78 47.82
C ALA A 382 -31.33 12.32 48.57
N ALA A 383 -30.98 12.81 49.76
CA ALA A 383 -31.30 13.99 50.59
C ALA A 383 -30.31 13.91 51.78
N ALA A 384 -30.21 14.97 52.58
CA ALA A 384 -29.21 15.20 53.62
C ALA A 384 -29.30 14.27 54.87
N ALA A 385 -28.11 14.01 55.47
CA ALA A 385 -27.68 13.90 56.90
C ALA A 385 -28.70 13.57 58.04
N PRO A 386 -28.32 13.01 59.23
CA PRO A 386 -27.05 13.25 59.95
C PRO A 386 -26.46 12.11 60.86
N THR A 387 -25.30 12.44 61.45
CA THR A 387 -24.58 11.95 62.66
C THR A 387 -25.24 10.96 63.64
N ALA A 388 -24.48 10.00 64.20
CA ALA A 388 -24.02 9.97 65.61
C ALA A 388 -23.49 8.60 66.11
N THR A 389 -22.33 8.66 66.79
CA THR A 389 -21.87 7.97 68.03
C THR A 389 -21.77 6.43 68.17
N ALA A 390 -20.61 6.06 68.72
CA ALA A 390 -20.25 4.84 69.45
C ALA A 390 -21.29 4.38 70.49
N ASP A 391 -21.42 3.08 70.72
CA ASP A 391 -20.74 2.38 71.83
C ASP A 391 -21.15 0.88 71.89
N ASP A 392 -20.15 0.06 72.19
CA ASP A 392 -20.13 -1.07 73.15
C ASP A 392 -20.95 -2.38 72.97
N LEU A 393 -20.35 -3.42 73.59
CA LEU A 393 -20.83 -4.77 73.93
C LEU A 393 -20.46 -5.91 72.95
N VAL A 394 -19.35 -6.64 73.15
CA VAL A 394 -19.03 -7.67 74.19
C VAL A 394 -19.26 -9.09 73.64
N ASP A 395 -18.15 -9.85 73.67
CA ASP A 395 -17.95 -11.30 73.86
C ASP A 395 -19.04 -12.29 73.44
N ASP A 396 -18.66 -13.28 72.63
CA ASP A 396 -18.52 -14.66 73.13
C ASP A 396 -17.92 -15.62 72.08
N GLU A 397 -17.01 -16.48 72.58
CA GLU A 397 -16.80 -17.89 72.19
C GLU A 397 -16.19 -18.24 70.80
N MET A 398 -14.89 -18.57 70.78
CA MET A 398 -14.38 -19.97 70.84
C MET A 398 -12.91 -20.10 70.39
N ASP A 399 -12.13 -20.72 71.29
CA ASP A 399 -10.80 -21.36 71.20
C ASP A 399 -9.53 -20.57 70.83
#